data_AF-A0A352LM03-F1
#
_entry.id   AF-A0A352LM03-F1
#
_cell.length_a   1.000
_cell.length_b   1.000
_cell.length_c   1.000
_cell.angle_alpha   90.00
_cell.angle_beta   90.00
_cell.angle_gamma   90.00
#
_symmetry.space_group_name_H-M   'P 1'
#
loop_
_entity.id
_entity.type
_entity.pdbx_description
1 polymer ?
#
loop_
_entity_poly.entity_id
_entity_poly.type
_entity_poly.pdbx_seq_one_letter_code
_entity_poly.pdbx_strand_id
1 'polypeptide(L)'
;FLVFIWLFTPFTVPGEPAFSVSGLAASRAGLLIALLATLKCNAAFLWFTATMSELTLSEFARGLTALRFPAKLVSLLLLTARQINTFSLIAAQLKDAARLRGFSPGCNRRTYRTVASFVAILFVRAFDKSRVMQDALKLRAFAGTWPRVQSARLAARDLTALGAAALLTLIIACTAFLFP
;
A
#
# COMPACT_ATOMS: atom_id res chain seq x y z
N PHE A 1 7.06 14.57 -7.43
CA PHE A 1 7.21 15.52 -6.31
C PHE A 1 8.67 15.89 -6.06
N LEU A 2 9.59 14.95 -5.78
CA LEU A 2 11.02 15.25 -5.57
C LEU A 2 11.71 16.03 -6.71
N VAL A 3 11.35 15.73 -7.96
CA VAL A 3 11.83 16.48 -9.15
C VAL A 3 11.42 17.96 -9.10
N PHE A 4 10.23 18.26 -8.57
CA PHE A 4 9.74 19.63 -8.43
C PHE A 4 10.52 20.39 -7.35
N ILE A 5 10.86 19.74 -6.23
CA ILE A 5 11.71 20.32 -5.17
C ILE A 5 13.09 20.66 -5.74
N TRP A 6 13.69 19.77 -6.51
CA TRP A 6 14.98 20.03 -7.17
C TRP A 6 14.92 21.17 -8.20
N LEU A 7 13.77 21.38 -8.84
CA LEU A 7 13.59 22.43 -9.83
C LEU A 7 13.35 23.81 -9.21
N PHE A 8 12.70 23.90 -8.04
CA PHE A 8 12.29 25.19 -7.45
C PHE A 8 13.14 25.64 -6.26
N THR A 9 13.52 24.72 -5.38
CA THR A 9 14.20 25.05 -4.11
C THR A 9 15.58 25.70 -4.27
N PRO A 10 16.47 25.25 -5.19
CA PRO A 10 17.78 25.89 -5.33
C PRO A 10 17.72 27.32 -5.88
N PHE A 11 16.62 27.71 -6.53
CA PHE A 11 16.43 29.04 -7.11
C PHE A 11 15.57 29.98 -6.25
N THR A 12 14.81 29.44 -5.30
CA THR A 12 13.87 30.24 -4.48
C THR A 12 14.46 30.61 -3.10
N VAL A 13 15.48 29.88 -2.63
CA VAL A 13 16.08 30.10 -1.30
C VAL A 13 17.20 31.15 -1.39
N PRO A 14 17.09 32.30 -0.69
CA PRO A 14 18.15 33.30 -0.65
C PRO A 14 19.39 32.74 0.06
N GLY A 15 20.57 32.89 -0.52
CA GLY A 15 21.84 32.45 0.06
C GLY A 15 23.02 32.63 -0.89
N GLU A 16 24.22 32.24 -0.46
CA GLU A 16 25.43 32.38 -1.26
C GLU A 16 25.33 31.54 -2.56
N PRO A 17 25.58 32.14 -3.74
CA PRO A 17 25.51 31.44 -5.01
C PRO A 17 26.63 30.39 -5.10
N ALA A 18 26.25 29.12 -5.20
CA ALA A 18 27.20 28.02 -5.41
C ALA A 18 27.70 27.99 -6.85
N PHE A 19 26.78 28.18 -7.79
CA PHE A 19 26.98 28.17 -9.23
C PHE A 19 25.92 29.08 -9.86
N SER A 20 26.30 29.85 -10.87
CA SER A 20 25.35 30.53 -11.75
C SER A 20 25.23 29.72 -13.03
N VAL A 21 24.01 29.32 -13.38
CA VAL A 21 23.71 28.76 -14.69
C VAL A 21 22.73 29.73 -15.33
N SER A 22 23.16 30.41 -16.39
CA SER A 22 22.28 31.25 -17.22
C SER A 22 21.48 32.31 -16.42
N GLY A 23 22.15 33.07 -15.54
CA GLY A 23 21.53 34.19 -14.80
C GLY A 23 20.65 33.80 -13.61
N LEU A 24 20.45 32.51 -13.35
CA LEU A 24 19.86 32.03 -12.10
C LEU A 24 20.97 31.52 -11.17
N ALA A 25 21.08 32.17 -10.01
CA ALA A 25 22.00 31.78 -8.95
C ALA A 25 21.41 30.60 -8.15
N ALA A 26 22.02 29.42 -8.27
CA ALA A 26 21.67 28.30 -7.41
C ALA A 26 22.34 28.48 -6.04
N SER A 27 21.55 28.65 -4.99
CA SER A 27 22.04 28.85 -3.62
C SER A 27 22.59 27.55 -3.03
N ARG A 28 23.76 27.59 -2.36
CA ARG A 28 24.31 26.42 -1.62
C ARG A 28 23.32 25.90 -0.58
N ALA A 29 22.61 26.80 0.09
CA ALA A 29 21.59 26.45 1.08
C ALA A 29 20.40 25.73 0.42
N GLY A 30 19.94 26.20 -0.74
CA GLY A 30 18.85 25.56 -1.49
C GLY A 30 19.20 24.17 -2.00
N LEU A 31 20.45 23.94 -2.42
CA LEU A 31 20.94 22.63 -2.82
C LEU A 31 20.99 21.64 -1.64
N LEU A 32 21.48 22.09 -0.47
CA LEU A 32 21.50 21.27 0.75
C LEU A 32 20.09 20.88 1.20
N ILE A 33 19.14 21.81 1.15
CA ILE A 33 17.73 21.54 1.49
C ILE A 33 17.12 20.54 0.51
N ALA A 34 17.36 20.69 -0.80
CA ALA A 34 16.86 19.76 -1.82
C ALA A 34 17.46 18.35 -1.65
N LEU A 35 18.75 18.25 -1.34
CA LEU A 35 19.42 16.98 -1.07
C LEU A 35 18.89 16.33 0.21
N LEU A 36 18.74 17.09 1.30
CA LEU A 36 18.14 16.62 2.56
C LEU A 36 16.71 16.13 2.36
N ALA A 37 15.87 16.88 1.64
CA ALA A 37 14.50 16.47 1.34
C ALA A 37 14.47 15.16 0.55
N THR A 38 15.36 15.01 -0.44
CA THR A 38 15.49 13.78 -1.22
C THR A 38 15.89 12.60 -0.34
N LEU A 39 16.87 12.79 0.55
CA LEU A 39 17.32 11.74 1.47
C LEU A 39 16.20 11.35 2.46
N LYS A 40 15.49 12.34 3.03
CA LYS A 40 14.36 12.12 3.95
C LYS A 40 13.23 11.34 3.30
N CYS A 41 12.84 11.69 2.08
CA CYS A 41 11.78 10.98 1.36
C CYS A 41 12.18 9.53 1.03
N ASN A 42 13.42 9.30 0.58
CA ASN A 42 13.89 7.94 0.30
C ASN A 42 13.97 7.11 1.58
N ALA A 43 14.46 7.68 2.68
CA ALA A 43 14.52 7.00 3.97
C ALA A 43 13.11 6.62 4.48
N ALA A 44 12.15 7.54 4.41
CA ALA A 44 10.76 7.28 4.77
C ALA A 44 10.12 6.19 3.88
N PHE A 45 10.40 6.22 2.58
CA PHE A 45 9.90 5.21 1.64
C PHE A 45 10.48 3.83 1.94
N LEU A 46 11.80 3.74 2.12
CA LEU A 46 12.49 2.49 2.48
C LEU A 46 11.95 1.92 3.79
N TRP A 47 11.80 2.76 4.82
CA TRP A 47 11.24 2.35 6.11
C TRP A 47 9.81 1.81 5.98
N PHE A 48 8.96 2.51 5.21
CA PHE A 48 7.59 2.08 4.94
C PHE A 48 7.56 0.74 4.19
N THR A 49 8.34 0.60 3.12
CA THR A 49 8.37 -0.63 2.32
C THR A 49 8.95 -1.81 3.09
N ALA A 50 10.00 -1.60 3.91
CA ALA A 50 10.60 -2.64 4.74
C ALA A 50 9.56 -3.16 5.75
N THR A 51 8.88 -2.25 6.46
CA THR A 51 7.85 -2.59 7.43
C THR A 51 6.65 -3.30 6.77
N MET A 52 6.16 -2.78 5.64
CA MET A 52 5.03 -3.40 4.92
C MET A 52 5.37 -4.76 4.31
N SER A 53 6.65 -5.02 3.98
CA SER A 53 7.06 -6.27 3.35
C SER A 53 7.01 -7.47 4.30
N GLU A 54 7.19 -7.25 5.60
CA GLU A 54 7.24 -8.31 6.61
C GLU A 54 5.85 -8.63 7.18
N LEU A 55 4.87 -7.73 7.02
CA LEU A 55 3.54 -7.87 7.62
C LEU A 55 2.60 -8.72 6.77
N THR A 56 2.11 -9.81 7.35
CA THR A 56 0.99 -10.55 6.76
C THR A 56 -0.34 -9.82 7.00
N LEU A 57 -1.31 -10.04 6.11
CA LEU A 57 -2.67 -9.51 6.28
C LEU A 57 -3.30 -9.91 7.63
N SER A 58 -3.00 -11.13 8.10
CA SER A 58 -3.46 -11.63 9.40
C SER A 58 -2.84 -10.84 10.56
N GLU A 59 -1.56 -10.45 10.47
CA GLU A 59 -0.90 -9.57 11.44
C GLU A 59 -1.49 -8.18 11.44
N PHE A 60 -1.72 -7.62 10.26
CA PHE A 60 -2.37 -6.31 10.12
C PHE A 60 -3.77 -6.29 10.76
N ALA A 61 -4.59 -7.31 10.50
CA ALA A 61 -5.91 -7.45 11.11
C ALA A 61 -5.85 -7.62 12.65
N ARG A 62 -4.83 -8.31 13.17
CA ARG A 62 -4.57 -8.40 14.61
C ARG A 62 -4.21 -7.03 15.21
N GLY A 63 -3.36 -6.26 14.54
CA GLY A 63 -3.04 -4.89 14.93
C GLY A 63 -4.28 -4.01 15.02
N LEU A 64 -5.16 -4.04 14.00
CA LEU A 64 -6.44 -3.33 14.02
C LEU A 64 -7.34 -3.74 15.19
N THR A 65 -7.35 -5.02 15.52
CA THR A 65 -8.12 -5.52 16.69
C THR A 65 -7.55 -4.98 18.00
N ALA A 66 -6.21 -4.86 18.12
CA ALA A 66 -5.55 -4.25 19.28
C ALA A 66 -5.82 -2.74 19.38
N LEU A 67 -5.94 -2.05 18.24
CA LEU A 67 -6.36 -0.64 18.15
C LEU A 67 -7.85 -0.40 18.45
N ARG A 68 -8.58 -1.42 18.93
CA ARG A 68 -10.02 -1.37 19.27
C ARG A 68 -10.94 -1.05 18.09
N PHE A 69 -10.54 -1.36 16.85
CA PHE A 69 -11.48 -1.32 15.72
C PHE A 69 -12.64 -2.32 15.94
N PRO A 70 -13.87 -2.01 15.46
CA PRO A 70 -15.01 -2.89 15.61
C PRO A 70 -14.74 -4.22 14.90
N ALA A 71 -14.95 -5.33 15.62
CA ALA A 71 -14.60 -6.67 15.14
C ALA A 71 -15.30 -7.09 13.84
N LYS A 72 -16.45 -6.47 13.53
CA LYS A 72 -17.16 -6.63 12.25
C LYS A 72 -16.32 -6.14 11.06
N LEU A 73 -15.67 -4.98 11.18
CA LEU A 73 -14.82 -4.41 10.12
C LEU A 73 -13.56 -5.26 9.91
N VAL A 74 -12.94 -5.73 10.99
CA VAL A 74 -11.78 -6.62 10.92
C VAL A 74 -12.15 -7.94 10.24
N SER A 75 -13.31 -8.51 10.58
CA SER A 75 -13.80 -9.75 9.98
C SER A 75 -14.13 -9.59 8.50
N LEU A 76 -14.71 -8.45 8.11
CA LEU A 76 -14.96 -8.10 6.72
C LEU A 76 -13.65 -7.96 5.95
N LEU A 77 -12.67 -7.23 6.49
CA LEU A 77 -11.34 -7.06 5.90
C LEU A 77 -10.66 -8.40 5.62
N LEU A 78 -10.62 -9.28 6.63
CA LEU A 78 -10.03 -10.62 6.52
C LEU A 78 -10.71 -11.45 5.44
N LEU A 79 -12.04 -11.36 5.36
CA LEU A 79 -12.79 -12.03 4.33
C LEU A 79 -12.46 -11.46 2.94
N THR A 80 -12.57 -10.15 2.76
CA THR A 80 -12.34 -9.51 1.47
C THR A 80 -10.95 -9.83 0.93
N ALA A 81 -9.95 -9.79 1.80
CA ALA A 81 -8.58 -10.02 1.38
C ALA A 81 -8.22 -11.52 1.26
N ARG A 82 -9.00 -12.44 1.85
CA ARG A 82 -8.95 -13.86 1.46
C ARG A 82 -9.53 -14.06 0.05
N GLN A 83 -10.63 -13.40 -0.28
CA GLN A 83 -11.32 -13.63 -1.56
C GLN A 83 -10.66 -12.91 -2.75
N ILE A 84 -9.97 -11.78 -2.54
CA ILE A 84 -9.33 -11.02 -3.62
C ILE A 84 -8.38 -11.88 -4.47
N ASN A 85 -7.65 -12.79 -3.83
CA ASN A 85 -6.74 -13.73 -4.50
C ASN A 85 -7.49 -14.74 -5.39
N THR A 86 -8.70 -15.14 -5.00
CA THR A 86 -9.53 -16.02 -5.83
C THR A 86 -10.16 -15.26 -6.98
N PHE A 87 -10.61 -14.02 -6.76
CA PHE A 87 -11.18 -13.17 -7.81
C PHE A 87 -10.15 -12.77 -8.87
N SER A 88 -8.89 -12.53 -8.48
CA SER A 88 -7.83 -12.20 -9.43
C SER A 88 -7.57 -13.34 -10.42
N LEU A 89 -7.63 -14.60 -9.96
CA LEU A 89 -7.50 -15.78 -10.82
C LEU A 89 -8.65 -15.87 -11.83
N ILE A 90 -9.89 -15.64 -11.40
CA ILE A 90 -11.05 -15.64 -12.30
C ILE A 90 -10.91 -14.52 -13.33
N ALA A 91 -10.48 -13.33 -12.91
CA ALA A 91 -10.26 -12.20 -13.81
C ALA A 91 -9.14 -12.49 -14.83
N ALA A 92 -8.05 -13.16 -14.42
CA ALA A 92 -7.00 -13.60 -15.32
C ALA A 92 -7.51 -14.61 -16.35
N GLN A 93 -8.25 -15.62 -15.91
CA GLN A 93 -8.87 -16.63 -16.80
C GLN A 93 -9.80 -16.00 -17.84
N LEU A 94 -10.62 -15.01 -17.45
CA LEU A 94 -11.47 -14.29 -18.39
C LEU A 94 -10.67 -13.50 -19.42
N LYS A 95 -9.56 -12.86 -19.00
CA LYS A 95 -8.64 -12.16 -19.92
C LYS A 95 -7.98 -13.13 -20.89
N ASP A 96 -7.53 -14.29 -20.42
CA ASP A 96 -6.87 -15.29 -21.27
C ASP A 96 -7.86 -15.92 -22.26
N ALA A 97 -9.07 -16.28 -21.82
CA ALA A 97 -10.12 -16.77 -22.71
C ALA A 97 -10.51 -15.74 -23.78
N ALA A 98 -10.48 -14.45 -23.46
CA ALA A 98 -10.72 -13.39 -24.42
C ALA A 98 -9.59 -13.27 -25.45
N ARG A 99 -8.33 -13.33 -24.99
CA ARG A 99 -7.16 -13.33 -25.87
C ARG A 99 -7.20 -14.49 -26.86
N LEU A 100 -7.54 -15.70 -26.41
CA LEU A 100 -7.70 -16.87 -27.29
C LEU A 100 -8.79 -16.69 -28.35
N ARG A 101 -9.82 -15.90 -28.06
CA ARG A 101 -10.89 -15.54 -29.02
C ARG A 101 -10.52 -14.38 -29.94
N GLY A 102 -9.26 -13.94 -29.95
CA GLY A 102 -8.78 -12.83 -30.77
C GLY A 102 -9.24 -11.45 -30.28
N PHE A 103 -9.59 -11.30 -29.01
CA PHE A 103 -9.99 -10.01 -28.45
C PHE A 103 -8.79 -9.08 -28.27
N SER A 104 -8.82 -7.93 -28.94
CA SER A 104 -7.89 -6.82 -28.73
C SER A 104 -8.58 -5.66 -27.99
N PRO A 105 -8.02 -5.16 -26.88
CA PRO A 105 -8.58 -4.01 -26.17
C PRO A 105 -8.43 -2.73 -27.01
N GLY A 106 -9.55 -2.06 -27.30
CA GLY A 106 -9.61 -0.79 -28.02
C GLY A 106 -10.85 0.03 -27.63
N CYS A 107 -10.99 1.26 -28.09
CA CYS A 107 -12.15 2.12 -27.77
C CYS A 107 -13.37 1.87 -28.68
N ASN A 108 -13.72 0.59 -28.88
CA ASN A 108 -14.82 0.19 -29.76
C ASN A 108 -16.04 -0.27 -28.96
N ARG A 109 -17.25 -0.13 -29.54
CA ARG A 109 -18.50 -0.64 -28.94
C ARG A 109 -18.40 -2.13 -28.56
N ARG A 110 -17.70 -2.93 -29.37
CA ARG A 110 -17.42 -4.35 -29.10
C ARG A 110 -16.61 -4.55 -27.82
N THR A 111 -15.62 -3.68 -27.57
CA THR A 111 -14.78 -3.72 -26.37
C THR A 111 -15.59 -3.38 -25.13
N TYR A 112 -16.42 -2.33 -25.16
CA TYR A 112 -17.32 -2.02 -24.06
C TYR A 112 -18.29 -3.16 -23.74
N ARG A 113 -18.87 -3.82 -24.77
CA ARG A 113 -19.73 -4.99 -24.57
C ARG A 113 -18.98 -6.15 -23.91
N THR A 114 -17.76 -6.43 -24.34
CA THR A 114 -16.93 -7.50 -23.74
C THR A 114 -16.55 -7.19 -22.30
N VAL A 115 -16.13 -5.94 -22.00
CA VAL A 115 -15.78 -5.51 -20.64
C VAL A 115 -17.01 -5.56 -19.73
N ALA A 116 -18.17 -5.09 -20.20
CA ALA A 116 -19.43 -5.19 -19.46
C ALA A 116 -19.78 -6.64 -19.13
N SER A 117 -19.58 -7.58 -20.07
CA SER A 117 -19.76 -9.01 -19.81
C SER A 117 -18.78 -9.55 -18.76
N PHE A 118 -17.51 -9.11 -18.75
CA PHE A 118 -16.57 -9.53 -17.71
C PHE A 118 -16.99 -9.05 -16.33
N VAL A 119 -17.39 -7.79 -16.23
CA VAL A 119 -17.88 -7.21 -14.97
C VAL A 119 -19.14 -7.95 -14.51
N ALA A 120 -20.08 -8.23 -15.42
CA ALA A 120 -21.30 -8.98 -15.10
C ALA A 120 -20.97 -10.40 -14.57
N ILE A 121 -20.09 -11.13 -15.24
CA ILE A 121 -19.67 -12.47 -14.81
C ILE A 121 -18.98 -12.43 -13.44
N LEU A 122 -18.07 -11.47 -13.23
CA LEU A 122 -17.38 -11.30 -11.94
C LEU A 122 -18.36 -10.98 -10.82
N PHE A 123 -19.33 -10.11 -11.08
CA PHE A 123 -20.35 -9.72 -10.11
C PHE A 123 -21.25 -10.88 -9.70
N VAL A 124 -21.79 -11.64 -10.69
CA VAL A 124 -22.63 -12.82 -10.41
C VAL A 124 -21.86 -13.86 -9.61
N ARG A 125 -20.62 -14.19 -10.03
CA ARG A 125 -19.78 -15.12 -9.28
C ARG A 125 -19.46 -14.63 -7.87
N ALA A 126 -19.28 -13.33 -7.69
CA ALA A 126 -19.05 -12.76 -6.37
C ALA A 126 -20.26 -12.88 -5.46
N PHE A 127 -21.44 -12.62 -6.00
CA PHE A 127 -22.70 -12.76 -5.29
C PHE A 127 -22.97 -14.21 -4.87
N ASP A 128 -22.84 -15.17 -5.79
CA ASP A 128 -23.02 -16.59 -5.48
C ASP A 128 -22.02 -17.07 -4.43
N LYS A 129 -20.76 -16.67 -4.56
CA LYS A 129 -19.72 -17.01 -3.58
C LYS A 129 -20.04 -16.44 -2.20
N SER A 130 -20.57 -15.21 -2.13
CA SER A 130 -20.95 -14.58 -0.87
C SER A 130 -22.07 -15.36 -0.16
N ARG A 131 -23.06 -15.89 -0.90
CA ARG A 131 -24.15 -16.72 -0.36
C ARG A 131 -23.63 -18.02 0.21
N VAL A 132 -22.84 -18.76 -0.59
CA VAL A 132 -22.21 -20.01 -0.14
C VAL A 132 -21.37 -19.79 1.12
N MET A 133 -20.65 -18.67 1.17
CA MET A 133 -19.85 -18.34 2.34
C MET A 133 -20.73 -17.97 3.54
N GLN A 134 -21.80 -17.20 3.35
CA GLN A 134 -22.75 -16.85 4.40
C GLN A 134 -23.36 -18.11 5.02
N ASP A 135 -23.77 -19.07 4.20
CA ASP A 135 -24.37 -20.32 4.68
C ASP A 135 -23.34 -21.19 5.42
N ALA A 136 -22.10 -21.27 4.92
CA ALA A 136 -21.01 -21.92 5.64
C ALA A 136 -20.68 -21.25 6.99
N LEU A 137 -20.77 -19.93 7.08
CA LEU A 137 -20.58 -19.20 8.35
C LEU A 137 -21.73 -19.44 9.33
N LYS A 138 -22.98 -19.51 8.86
CA LYS A 138 -24.14 -19.87 9.68
C LYS A 138 -23.99 -21.28 10.28
N LEU A 139 -23.59 -22.26 9.47
CA LEU A 139 -23.35 -23.63 9.91
C LEU A 139 -22.22 -23.74 10.95
N ARG A 140 -21.24 -22.82 10.91
CA ARG A 140 -20.15 -22.73 11.89
C ARG A 140 -20.50 -21.88 13.12
N ALA A 141 -21.75 -21.47 13.28
CA ALA A 141 -22.22 -20.61 14.37
C ALA A 141 -21.39 -19.31 14.51
N PHE A 142 -21.04 -18.67 13.38
CA PHE A 142 -20.20 -17.47 13.40
C PHE A 142 -20.90 -16.27 14.06
N ALA A 143 -20.42 -15.86 15.24
CA ALA A 143 -20.99 -14.76 16.04
C ALA A 143 -20.48 -13.35 15.65
N GLY A 144 -19.90 -13.18 14.46
CA GLY A 144 -19.36 -11.89 14.00
C GLY A 144 -17.90 -11.61 14.40
N THR A 145 -17.26 -12.56 15.07
CA THR A 145 -15.85 -12.49 15.46
C THR A 145 -15.14 -13.79 15.11
N TRP A 146 -13.99 -13.69 14.45
CA TRP A 146 -13.12 -14.84 14.25
C TRP A 146 -12.45 -15.21 15.58
N PRO A 147 -12.45 -16.50 15.98
CA PRO A 147 -11.67 -16.96 17.13
C PRO A 147 -10.21 -16.53 16.96
N ARG A 148 -9.62 -15.90 17.97
CA ARG A 148 -8.20 -15.51 17.94
C ARG A 148 -7.36 -16.78 17.83
N VAL A 149 -6.82 -17.04 16.65
CA VAL A 149 -5.70 -17.97 16.50
C VAL A 149 -4.53 -17.36 17.28
N GLN A 150 -3.92 -18.18 18.13
CA GLN A 150 -3.03 -17.82 19.23
C GLN A 150 -2.03 -16.69 18.95
N SER A 151 -1.73 -15.94 20.01
CA SER A 151 -0.73 -14.89 20.08
C SER A 151 0.56 -15.31 19.38
N ALA A 152 0.96 -14.56 18.35
CA ALA A 152 2.36 -14.57 17.93
C ALA A 152 3.19 -14.19 19.17
N ARG A 153 4.01 -15.13 19.64
CA ARG A 153 5.01 -14.80 20.65
C ARG A 153 5.97 -13.84 19.98
N LEU A 154 6.23 -12.70 20.60
CA LEU A 154 7.26 -11.77 20.15
C LEU A 154 8.56 -12.56 20.03
N ALA A 155 9.01 -12.78 18.79
CA ALA A 155 10.30 -13.40 18.58
C ALA A 155 11.36 -12.36 18.93
N ALA A 156 12.54 -12.79 19.41
CA ALA A 156 13.66 -11.88 19.65
C ALA A 156 14.00 -11.04 18.40
N ARG A 157 13.71 -11.58 17.21
CA ARG A 157 13.84 -10.92 15.92
C ARG A 157 12.87 -9.74 15.72
N ASP A 158 11.65 -9.83 16.26
CA ASP A 158 10.68 -8.74 16.22
C ASP A 158 11.14 -7.57 17.09
N LEU A 159 11.82 -7.87 18.21
CA LEU A 159 12.36 -6.85 19.11
C LEU A 159 13.55 -6.12 18.48
N THR A 160 14.45 -6.84 17.79
CA THR A 160 15.55 -6.21 17.05
C THR A 160 15.04 -5.40 15.86
N ALA A 161 14.01 -5.87 15.15
CA ALA A 161 13.40 -5.14 14.04
C ALA A 161 12.69 -3.87 14.52
N LEU A 162 11.94 -3.94 15.63
CA LEU A 162 11.33 -2.78 16.28
C LEU A 162 12.39 -1.78 16.77
N GLY A 163 13.49 -2.27 17.36
CA GLY A 163 14.61 -1.43 17.79
C GLY A 163 15.27 -0.70 16.61
N ALA A 164 15.53 -1.39 15.50
CA ALA A 164 16.10 -0.80 14.29
C ALA A 164 15.13 0.20 13.63
N ALA A 165 13.84 -0.11 13.59
CA ALA A 165 12.80 0.78 13.06
C ALA A 165 12.63 2.05 13.93
N ALA A 166 12.67 1.90 15.26
CA ALA A 166 12.64 3.02 16.19
C ALA A 166 13.89 3.91 16.07
N LEU A 167 15.08 3.31 15.92
CA LEU A 167 16.31 4.08 15.70
C LEU A 167 16.28 4.83 14.37
N LEU A 168 15.84 4.20 13.27
CA LEU A 168 15.71 4.85 11.96
C LEU A 168 14.72 6.02 12.00
N THR A 169 13.55 5.84 12.62
CA THR A 169 12.57 6.92 12.76
C THR A 169 13.08 8.05 13.66
N LEU A 170 13.81 7.74 14.72
CA LEU A 170 14.41 8.73 15.62
C LEU A 170 15.55 9.49 14.94
N ILE A 171 16.36 8.84 14.08
CA ILE A 171 17.38 9.50 13.25
C ILE A 171 16.72 10.44 12.22
N ILE A 172 15.64 10.01 11.56
CA ILE A 172 14.89 10.85 10.61
C ILE A 172 14.22 12.03 11.34
N ALA A 173 13.67 11.82 12.53
CA ALA A 173 13.05 12.88 13.34
C ALA A 173 14.08 13.85 13.92
N CYS A 174 15.22 13.36 14.41
CA CYS A 174 16.31 14.19 14.94
C CYS A 174 16.93 15.07 13.84
N THR A 175 17.11 14.52 12.63
CA THR A 175 17.53 15.31 11.46
C THR A 175 16.45 16.26 10.92
N ALA A 176 15.18 16.09 11.30
CA ALA A 176 14.13 17.07 11.03
C ALA A 176 14.10 18.21 12.05
N PHE A 177 14.49 17.97 13.30
CA PHE A 177 14.52 18.97 14.36
C PHE A 177 15.80 19.83 14.34
N LEU A 178 16.94 19.27 13.89
CA LEU A 178 18.23 19.96 13.89
C LEU A 178 18.45 20.91 12.69
N PHE A 179 17.67 20.74 11.60
CA PHE A 179 17.68 21.61 10.43
C PHE A 179 16.24 22.13 10.18
N PRO A 180 15.81 23.19 10.89
CA PRO A 180 14.55 23.89 10.62
C PRO A 180 14.58 24.66 9.28
#